data_AF-A0A3R7ARP6-F1
#
_entry.id   AF-A0A3R7ARP6-F1
#
_cell.length_a   1.000
_cell.length_b   1.000
_cell.length_c   1.000
_cell.angle_alpha   90.00
_cell.angle_beta   90.00
_cell.angle_gamma   90.00
#
_symmetry.space_group_name_H-M   'P 1'
#
loop_
_entity.id
_entity.type
_entity.pdbx_description
1 polymer ?
#
loop_
_entity_poly.entity_id
_entity_poly.type
_entity_poly.pdbx_seq_one_letter_code
_entity_poly.pdbx_strand_id
1 'polypeptide(L)'
;MQSPFGISHTPHATVFPVDLSANLIEHTPHVDETEVSTQTDTFLPNNKHKKPFVLKKTGIEASTEIAESDGLFDFDVEVSPLLTVLVNKTLRQAMCEVEWEDELKHIALYLEELHTNKALDAEAVRELVAQAKKAYAIKDAEKVEQRRRVQESALVDEKVAAVSLSRLLMSQVVEDTTAALTAQGVFFDPLRRQVEGNFMAWMYSAADTIVKTKQSARVLVEDMVRSSLQHQRLLHYVDSLHTQVHDNMVTIPVANVPGLDAIGPVPYSRNVREFDRHIDVRIGYMYVLGWSEHCGHG
;
A
#
# COMPACT_ATOMS: atom_id res chain seq x y z
N MET A 1 14.80 -27.16 33.11
CA MET A 1 13.39 -27.55 33.33
C MET A 1 13.05 -28.62 32.30
N GLN A 2 12.93 -29.87 32.75
CA GLN A 2 12.55 -31.02 31.92
C GLN A 2 11.03 -31.13 31.87
N SER A 3 10.46 -31.28 30.68
CA SER A 3 9.09 -31.80 30.52
C SER A 3 9.13 -33.33 30.63
N PRO A 4 8.21 -34.02 31.33
CA PRO A 4 8.42 -35.41 31.72
C PRO A 4 7.85 -36.45 30.74
N PHE A 5 7.29 -36.07 29.59
CA PHE A 5 6.62 -37.02 28.68
C PHE A 5 6.98 -36.76 27.22
N GLY A 6 8.12 -37.29 26.80
CA GLY A 6 8.41 -37.59 25.40
C GLY A 6 8.40 -39.11 25.23
N ILE A 7 7.43 -39.63 24.48
CA ILE A 7 7.29 -41.07 24.22
C ILE A 7 8.42 -41.48 23.25
N SER A 8 9.47 -42.10 23.78
CA SER A 8 10.39 -42.87 22.95
C SER A 8 9.76 -44.22 22.68
N HIS A 9 9.40 -44.47 21.41
CA HIS A 9 9.12 -45.83 20.97
C HIS A 9 10.41 -46.64 21.06
N THR A 10 10.56 -47.44 22.11
CA THR A 10 11.57 -48.48 22.15
C THR A 10 11.21 -49.53 21.09
N PRO A 11 12.10 -49.88 20.14
CA PRO A 11 11.82 -51.00 19.25
C PRO A 11 11.64 -52.26 20.09
N HIS A 12 10.60 -53.03 19.76
CA HIS A 12 10.24 -54.29 20.41
C HIS A 12 11.50 -55.12 20.73
N ALA A 13 11.63 -55.52 22.00
CA ALA A 13 12.63 -56.50 22.41
C ALA A 13 12.45 -57.75 21.54
N THR A 14 13.47 -58.08 20.75
CA THR A 14 13.52 -59.30 19.96
C THR A 14 13.55 -60.49 20.91
N VAL A 15 12.44 -61.20 21.02
CA VAL A 15 12.35 -62.47 21.75
C VAL A 15 13.09 -63.52 20.94
N PHE A 16 14.22 -64.00 21.46
CA PHE A 16 14.89 -65.17 20.92
C PHE A 16 14.22 -66.41 21.53
N PRO A 17 13.58 -67.28 20.73
CA PRO A 17 13.02 -68.52 21.26
C PRO A 17 14.18 -69.44 21.65
N VAL A 18 14.31 -69.69 22.96
CA VAL A 18 15.24 -70.70 23.48
C VAL A 18 14.53 -72.04 23.41
N ASP A 19 15.04 -72.96 22.60
CA ASP A 19 14.49 -74.31 22.51
C ASP A 19 14.90 -75.12 23.74
N LEU A 20 13.91 -75.50 24.55
CA LEU A 20 14.08 -76.24 25.79
C LEU A 20 13.94 -77.75 25.59
N SER A 21 13.69 -78.22 24.36
CA SER A 21 13.47 -79.63 24.02
C SER A 21 14.54 -80.58 24.58
N ALA A 22 15.80 -80.17 24.60
CA ALA A 22 16.93 -80.96 25.11
C ALA A 22 16.92 -81.21 26.64
N ASN A 23 16.17 -80.41 27.41
CA ASN A 23 16.09 -80.50 28.87
C ASN A 23 14.79 -81.16 29.37
N LEU A 24 13.87 -81.51 28.47
CA LEU A 24 12.61 -82.19 28.82
C LEU A 24 12.71 -83.73 28.78
N ILE A 25 13.86 -84.28 28.38
CA ILE A 25 14.10 -85.72 28.31
C ILE A 25 15.12 -86.08 29.40
N GLU A 26 14.76 -87.05 30.25
CA GLU A 26 15.66 -87.59 31.27
C GLU A 26 16.84 -88.31 30.61
N HIS A 27 18.05 -87.80 30.83
CA HIS A 27 19.27 -88.41 30.31
C HIS A 27 19.67 -89.60 31.19
N THR A 28 19.25 -90.80 30.82
CA THR A 28 19.76 -92.04 31.44
C THR A 28 21.23 -92.24 31.03
N PRO A 29 22.19 -92.34 31.96
CA PRO A 29 23.60 -92.49 31.60
C PRO A 29 23.80 -93.82 30.86
N HIS A 30 24.42 -93.75 29.68
CA HIS A 30 24.86 -94.93 28.93
C HIS A 30 25.97 -95.63 29.73
N VAL A 31 25.79 -96.92 30.04
CA VAL A 31 26.82 -97.74 30.68
C VAL A 31 27.60 -98.42 29.58
N ASP A 32 28.89 -98.08 29.45
CA ASP A 32 29.79 -98.76 28.52
C ASP A 32 30.09 -100.17 29.03
N GLU A 33 29.50 -101.18 28.39
CA GLU A 33 29.78 -102.58 28.68
C GLU A 33 31.08 -103.00 27.96
N THR A 34 32.08 -103.40 28.74
CA THR A 34 33.34 -103.94 28.22
C THR A 34 33.32 -105.46 28.30
N GLU A 35 33.30 -106.10 27.14
CA GLU A 35 33.28 -107.56 27.04
C GLU A 35 34.72 -108.11 27.18
N VAL A 36 35.03 -108.74 28.32
CA VAL A 36 36.32 -109.39 28.58
C VAL A 36 36.12 -110.90 28.46
N SER A 37 36.66 -111.51 27.41
CA SER A 37 36.68 -112.96 27.27
C SER A 37 37.93 -113.56 27.89
N THR A 38 37.78 -114.37 28.95
CA THR A 38 38.86 -115.22 29.47
C THR A 38 38.83 -116.58 28.79
N GLN A 39 39.97 -117.02 28.24
CA GLN A 39 40.14 -118.38 27.73
C GLN A 39 40.18 -119.35 28.92
N THR A 40 39.11 -120.09 29.13
CA THR A 40 39.03 -121.15 30.13
C THR A 40 38.50 -122.40 29.44
N ASP A 41 39.19 -123.52 29.61
CA ASP A 41 38.85 -124.80 28.98
C ASP A 41 37.42 -125.24 29.35
N THR A 42 36.76 -125.96 28.44
CA THR A 42 35.35 -126.32 28.60
C THR A 42 35.22 -127.43 29.63
N PHE A 43 34.80 -127.09 30.85
CA PHE A 43 34.51 -128.07 31.90
C PHE A 43 33.50 -129.12 31.41
N LEU A 44 33.89 -130.39 31.34
CA LEU A 44 32.94 -131.48 31.13
C LEU A 44 32.02 -131.60 32.36
N PRO A 45 30.70 -131.66 32.20
CA PRO A 45 29.78 -131.72 33.33
C PRO A 45 29.89 -133.07 34.05
N ASN A 46 30.42 -133.06 35.27
CA ASN A 46 30.29 -134.19 36.19
C ASN A 46 28.83 -134.29 36.68
N ASN A 47 27.98 -135.01 35.94
CA ASN A 47 26.57 -135.20 36.27
C ASN A 47 26.31 -136.17 37.44
N LYS A 48 27.31 -136.51 38.26
CA LYS A 48 27.19 -137.52 39.32
C LYS A 48 26.55 -137.01 40.62
N HIS A 49 26.38 -135.70 40.77
CA HIS A 49 25.70 -135.08 41.92
C HIS A 49 24.71 -133.97 41.49
N LYS A 50 23.76 -134.28 40.61
CA LYS A 50 22.57 -133.43 40.38
C LYS A 50 21.36 -133.98 41.15
N LYS A 51 21.35 -133.75 42.45
CA LYS A 51 20.10 -133.41 43.15
C LYS A 51 20.37 -132.07 43.82
N PRO A 52 19.67 -130.98 43.45
CA PRO A 52 19.80 -129.75 44.20
C PRO A 52 19.46 -130.05 45.66
N PHE A 53 20.35 -129.67 46.57
CA PHE A 53 20.07 -129.78 47.99
C PHE A 53 18.97 -128.75 48.32
N VAL A 54 17.72 -129.22 48.30
CA VAL A 54 16.57 -128.42 48.73
C VAL A 54 16.42 -128.65 50.23
N LEU A 55 16.77 -127.63 51.01
CA LEU A 55 16.50 -127.64 52.45
C LEU A 55 14.98 -127.74 52.63
N LYS A 56 14.48 -128.77 53.31
CA LYS A 56 13.05 -128.83 53.68
C LYS A 56 12.75 -127.59 54.51
N LYS A 57 11.73 -126.81 54.12
CA LYS A 57 11.27 -125.67 54.91
C LYS A 57 10.83 -126.22 56.28
N THR A 58 11.64 -125.98 57.30
CA THR A 58 11.44 -126.46 58.69
C THR A 58 10.75 -125.41 59.57
N GLY A 59 10.30 -124.30 58.98
CA GLY A 59 9.48 -123.29 59.65
C GLY A 59 7.99 -123.55 59.44
N ILE A 60 7.19 -123.25 60.47
CA ILE A 60 5.73 -123.25 60.37
C ILE A 60 5.34 -122.01 59.56
N GLU A 61 4.64 -122.21 58.45
CA GLU A 61 4.06 -121.10 57.70
C GLU A 61 2.78 -120.65 58.41
N ALA A 62 2.76 -119.39 58.86
CA ALA A 62 1.59 -118.74 59.42
C ALA A 62 1.26 -117.53 58.55
N SER A 63 0.02 -117.48 58.04
CA SER A 63 -0.57 -116.25 57.54
C SER A 63 -1.52 -115.71 58.61
N THR A 64 -1.56 -114.40 58.76
CA THR A 64 -2.47 -113.71 59.67
C THR A 64 -3.18 -112.66 58.85
N GLU A 65 -4.49 -112.71 58.85
CA GLU A 65 -5.37 -111.75 58.19
C GLU A 65 -6.28 -111.13 59.24
N ILE A 66 -6.62 -109.86 59.05
CA ILE A 66 -7.56 -109.13 59.91
C ILE A 66 -8.94 -109.31 59.26
N ALA A 67 -9.85 -109.97 59.98
CA ALA A 67 -11.20 -110.21 59.50
C ALA A 67 -12.08 -108.97 59.72
N GLU A 68 -13.14 -108.81 58.92
CA GLU A 68 -14.12 -107.72 59.12
C GLU A 68 -14.77 -107.76 60.52
N SER A 69 -14.83 -108.94 61.14
CA SER A 69 -15.32 -109.14 62.52
C SER A 69 -14.40 -108.60 63.62
N ASP A 70 -13.15 -108.26 63.31
CA ASP A 70 -12.16 -107.81 64.29
C ASP A 70 -12.41 -106.36 64.76
N GLY A 71 -13.35 -105.65 64.12
CA GLY A 71 -13.84 -104.36 64.60
C GLY A 71 -12.76 -103.28 64.71
N LEU A 72 -11.75 -103.33 63.84
CA LEU A 72 -10.57 -102.44 63.90
C LEU A 72 -10.87 -100.98 63.52
N PHE A 73 -12.02 -100.73 62.89
CA PHE A 73 -12.46 -99.39 62.49
C PHE A 73 -13.36 -98.80 63.57
N ASP A 74 -12.88 -97.74 64.22
CA ASP A 74 -13.69 -96.90 65.11
C ASP A 74 -14.13 -95.64 64.37
N PHE A 75 -15.43 -95.58 64.05
CA PHE A 75 -15.99 -94.45 63.31
C PHE A 75 -15.83 -93.12 64.05
N ASP A 76 -15.96 -93.11 65.37
CA ASP A 76 -15.94 -91.87 66.16
C ASP A 76 -14.54 -91.25 66.16
N VAL A 77 -13.50 -92.07 66.13
CA VAL A 77 -12.10 -91.62 66.01
C VAL A 77 -11.80 -91.17 64.58
N GLU A 78 -12.19 -91.96 63.58
CA GLU A 78 -11.78 -91.71 62.19
C GLU A 78 -12.55 -90.55 61.54
N VAL A 79 -13.78 -90.26 62.00
CA VAL A 79 -14.58 -89.13 61.50
C VAL A 79 -14.15 -87.79 62.08
N SER A 80 -13.46 -87.78 63.22
CA SER A 80 -13.08 -86.57 63.95
C SER A 80 -12.23 -85.58 63.14
N PRO A 81 -11.17 -86.01 62.40
CA PRO A 81 -10.40 -85.12 61.54
C PRO A 81 -11.23 -84.54 60.38
N LEU A 82 -12.12 -85.34 59.81
CA LEU A 82 -12.99 -84.91 58.72
C LEU A 82 -13.97 -83.83 59.18
N LEU A 83 -14.66 -84.06 60.31
CA LEU A 83 -15.57 -83.07 60.90
C LEU A 83 -14.84 -81.79 61.29
N THR A 84 -13.64 -81.91 61.87
CA THR A 84 -12.81 -80.77 62.25
C THR A 84 -12.49 -79.89 61.03
N VAL A 85 -12.10 -80.49 59.91
CA VAL A 85 -11.81 -79.74 58.68
C VAL A 85 -13.07 -79.11 58.10
N LEU A 86 -14.18 -79.85 58.05
CA LEU A 86 -15.45 -79.35 57.49
C LEU A 86 -16.00 -78.17 58.30
N VAL A 87 -16.05 -78.29 59.63
CA VAL A 87 -16.53 -77.22 60.51
C VAL A 87 -15.62 -76.00 60.43
N ASN A 88 -14.30 -76.19 60.48
CA ASN A 88 -13.37 -75.06 60.39
C ASN A 88 -13.43 -74.36 59.03
N LYS A 89 -13.55 -75.10 57.93
CA LYS A 89 -13.67 -74.51 56.59
C LYS A 89 -14.96 -73.74 56.44
N THR A 90 -16.08 -74.32 56.86
CA THR A 90 -17.41 -73.66 56.75
C THR A 90 -17.48 -72.42 57.62
N LEU A 91 -16.98 -72.46 58.86
CA LEU A 91 -16.95 -71.29 59.73
C LEU A 91 -16.05 -70.18 59.20
N ARG A 92 -14.85 -70.53 58.71
CA ARG A 92 -13.94 -69.53 58.12
C ARG A 92 -14.51 -68.92 56.86
N GLN A 93 -15.09 -69.75 55.99
CA GLN A 93 -15.73 -69.26 54.77
C GLN A 93 -16.88 -68.31 55.11
N ALA A 94 -17.78 -68.69 56.02
CA ALA A 94 -18.88 -67.82 56.45
C ALA A 94 -18.38 -66.50 57.07
N MET A 95 -17.31 -66.54 57.87
CA MET A 95 -16.71 -65.34 58.45
C MET A 95 -16.13 -64.42 57.36
N CYS A 96 -15.36 -64.96 56.41
CA CYS A 96 -14.80 -64.17 55.32
C CYS A 96 -15.88 -63.60 54.40
N GLU A 97 -16.96 -64.35 54.14
CA GLU A 97 -18.08 -63.87 53.32
C GLU A 97 -18.77 -62.66 53.97
N VAL A 98 -19.01 -62.71 55.29
CA VAL A 98 -19.60 -61.58 56.03
C VAL A 98 -18.67 -60.36 56.01
N GLU A 99 -17.37 -60.55 56.25
CA GLU A 99 -16.39 -59.46 56.20
C GLU A 99 -16.33 -58.83 54.81
N TRP A 100 -16.31 -59.63 53.74
CA TRP A 100 -16.31 -59.12 52.37
C TRP A 100 -17.59 -58.39 52.00
N GLU A 101 -18.75 -58.86 52.44
CA GLU A 101 -20.01 -58.14 52.24
C GLU A 101 -19.99 -56.76 52.90
N ASP A 102 -19.42 -56.66 54.10
CA ASP A 102 -19.30 -55.39 54.80
C ASP A 102 -18.27 -54.46 54.15
N GLU A 103 -17.12 -54.98 53.72
CA GLU A 103 -16.16 -54.21 52.93
C GLU A 103 -16.77 -53.68 51.62
N LEU A 104 -17.52 -54.52 50.89
CA LEU A 104 -18.20 -54.12 49.67
C LEU A 104 -19.23 -53.01 49.92
N LYS A 105 -19.99 -53.08 51.03
CA LYS A 105 -20.91 -52.00 51.43
C LYS A 105 -20.16 -50.69 51.71
N HIS A 106 -19.05 -50.74 52.45
CA HIS A 106 -18.25 -49.55 52.73
C HIS A 106 -17.66 -48.94 51.46
N ILE A 107 -17.15 -49.77 50.54
CA ILE A 107 -16.63 -49.30 49.25
C ILE A 107 -17.74 -48.65 48.44
N ALA A 108 -18.94 -49.24 48.40
CA ALA A 108 -20.08 -48.69 47.68
C ALA A 108 -20.46 -47.30 48.22
N LEU A 109 -20.57 -47.15 49.54
CA LEU A 109 -20.87 -45.86 50.18
C LEU A 109 -19.79 -44.81 49.89
N TYR A 110 -18.52 -45.20 49.97
CA TYR A 110 -17.39 -44.31 49.66
C TYR A 110 -17.41 -43.86 48.20
N LEU A 111 -17.70 -44.77 47.26
CA LEU A 111 -17.80 -44.42 45.84
C LEU A 111 -18.98 -43.51 45.55
N GLU A 112 -20.11 -43.71 46.21
CA GLU A 112 -21.27 -42.82 46.11
C GLU A 112 -20.93 -41.41 46.57
N GLU A 113 -20.34 -41.26 47.76
CA GLU A 113 -19.91 -39.96 48.29
C GLU A 113 -18.90 -39.28 47.36
N LEU A 114 -17.91 -40.04 46.87
CA LEU A 114 -16.90 -39.53 45.96
C LEU A 114 -17.52 -39.08 44.63
N HIS A 115 -18.51 -39.80 44.10
CA HIS A 115 -19.24 -39.41 42.90
C HIS A 115 -20.06 -38.14 43.15
N THR A 116 -20.73 -38.02 44.30
CA THR A 116 -21.48 -36.79 44.64
C THR A 116 -20.56 -35.59 44.75
N ASN A 117 -19.41 -35.74 45.42
CA ASN A 117 -18.44 -34.65 45.56
C ASN A 117 -17.84 -34.24 44.21
N LYS A 118 -17.46 -35.20 43.36
CA LYS A 118 -16.98 -34.91 42.01
C LYS A 118 -18.03 -34.21 41.14
N ALA A 119 -19.31 -34.57 41.29
CA ALA A 119 -20.38 -33.91 40.55
C ALA A 119 -20.55 -32.45 41.00
N LEU A 120 -20.51 -32.18 42.30
CA LEU A 120 -20.55 -30.83 42.86
C LEU A 120 -19.34 -30.00 42.42
N ASP A 121 -18.13 -30.57 42.49
CA ASP A 121 -16.90 -29.89 42.04
C ASP A 121 -16.96 -29.57 40.54
N ALA A 122 -17.45 -30.51 39.72
CA ALA A 122 -17.60 -30.30 38.30
C ALA A 122 -18.61 -29.18 37.99
N GLU A 123 -19.68 -29.07 38.76
CA GLU A 123 -20.65 -27.98 38.64
C GLU A 123 -20.03 -26.63 39.03
N ALA A 124 -19.34 -26.56 40.17
CA ALA A 124 -18.65 -25.35 40.60
C ALA A 124 -17.61 -24.87 39.57
N VAL A 125 -16.83 -25.79 39.00
CA VAL A 125 -15.87 -25.47 37.92
C VAL A 125 -16.60 -24.96 36.67
N ARG A 126 -17.72 -25.55 36.27
CA ARG A 126 -18.51 -25.09 35.11
C ARG A 126 -19.01 -23.67 35.31
N GLU A 127 -19.50 -23.33 36.50
CA GLU A 127 -19.95 -21.97 36.83
C GLU A 127 -18.80 -20.96 36.75
N LEU A 128 -17.65 -21.27 37.34
CA LEU A 128 -16.46 -20.43 37.29
C LEU A 128 -15.98 -20.20 35.85
N VAL A 129 -15.95 -21.26 35.04
CA VAL A 129 -15.58 -21.16 33.61
C VAL A 129 -16.59 -20.29 32.84
N ALA A 130 -17.89 -20.44 33.11
CA ALA A 130 -18.92 -19.64 32.46
C ALA A 130 -18.80 -18.15 32.84
N GLN A 131 -18.54 -17.84 34.11
CA GLN A 131 -18.30 -16.47 34.58
C GLN A 131 -17.02 -15.88 33.96
N ALA A 132 -15.93 -16.64 33.94
CA ALA A 132 -14.67 -16.23 33.32
C ALA A 132 -14.84 -15.94 31.82
N LYS A 133 -15.59 -16.79 31.10
CA LYS A 133 -15.91 -16.58 29.67
C LYS A 133 -16.71 -15.31 29.44
N LYS A 134 -17.71 -15.02 30.28
CA LYS A 134 -18.49 -13.77 30.22
C LYS A 134 -17.60 -12.56 30.48
N ALA A 135 -16.78 -12.60 31.53
CA ALA A 135 -15.86 -11.50 31.86
C ALA A 135 -14.82 -11.25 30.76
N TYR A 136 -14.30 -12.31 30.15
CA TYR A 136 -13.38 -12.23 29.03
C TYR A 136 -14.03 -11.58 27.80
N ALA A 137 -15.25 -12.00 27.45
CA ALA A 137 -16.00 -11.41 26.33
C ALA A 137 -16.27 -9.91 26.52
N ILE A 138 -16.62 -9.49 27.74
CA ILE A 138 -16.83 -8.07 28.08
C ILE A 138 -15.52 -7.30 27.91
N LYS A 139 -14.41 -7.80 28.49
CA LYS A 139 -13.10 -7.15 28.37
C LYS A 139 -12.63 -7.03 26.92
N ASP A 140 -12.88 -8.05 26.10
CA ASP A 140 -12.48 -8.01 24.70
C ASP A 140 -13.34 -7.04 23.89
N ALA A 141 -14.65 -6.97 24.14
CA ALA A 141 -15.50 -5.94 23.55
C ALA A 141 -15.04 -4.52 23.93
N GLU A 142 -14.68 -4.31 25.20
CA GLU A 142 -14.15 -3.02 25.67
C GLU A 142 -12.82 -2.67 24.98
N LYS A 143 -11.88 -3.62 24.85
CA LYS A 143 -10.62 -3.41 24.14
C LYS A 143 -10.83 -3.04 22.66
N VAL A 144 -11.84 -3.61 22.00
CA VAL A 144 -12.15 -3.29 20.60
C VAL A 144 -12.67 -1.86 20.51
N GLU A 145 -13.61 -1.48 21.38
CA GLU A 145 -14.15 -0.12 21.41
C GLU A 145 -13.08 0.92 21.77
N GLN A 146 -12.22 0.63 22.74
CA GLN A 146 -11.09 1.51 23.08
C GLN A 146 -10.13 1.67 21.90
N ARG A 147 -9.80 0.58 21.19
CA ARG A 147 -8.96 0.67 19.98
C ARG A 147 -9.62 1.51 18.88
N ARG A 148 -10.93 1.37 18.67
CA ARG A 148 -11.68 2.20 17.73
C ARG A 148 -11.61 3.68 18.11
N ARG A 149 -11.85 4.01 19.39
CA ARG A 149 -11.77 5.39 19.89
C ARG A 149 -10.38 6.01 19.73
N VAL A 150 -9.33 5.24 20.01
CA VAL A 150 -7.94 5.71 19.84
C VAL A 150 -7.64 5.97 18.36
N GLN A 151 -8.06 5.09 17.46
CA GLN A 151 -7.90 5.30 16.01
C GLN A 151 -8.66 6.54 15.53
N GLU A 152 -9.90 6.72 15.98
CA GLU A 152 -10.70 7.90 15.63
C GLU A 152 -10.08 9.19 16.16
N SER A 153 -9.61 9.19 17.41
CA SER A 153 -8.90 10.34 17.99
C SER A 153 -7.65 10.67 17.18
N ALA A 154 -6.83 9.67 16.83
CA ALA A 154 -5.62 9.88 16.06
C ALA A 154 -5.91 10.50 14.67
N LEU A 155 -6.97 10.04 14.00
CA LEU A 155 -7.40 10.62 12.72
C LEU A 155 -7.91 12.06 12.87
N VAL A 156 -8.61 12.36 13.95
CA VAL A 156 -9.07 13.72 14.25
C VAL A 156 -7.88 14.63 14.54
N ASP A 157 -6.92 14.17 15.35
CA ASP A 157 -5.71 14.92 15.69
C ASP A 157 -4.88 15.25 14.44
N GLU A 158 -4.70 14.28 13.55
CA GLU A 158 -4.03 14.49 12.25
C GLU A 158 -4.76 15.52 11.39
N LYS A 159 -6.08 15.42 11.27
CA LYS A 159 -6.89 16.38 10.50
C LYS A 159 -6.82 17.78 11.09
N VAL A 160 -6.89 17.91 12.42
CA VAL A 160 -6.79 19.22 13.10
C VAL A 160 -5.41 19.82 12.89
N ALA A 161 -4.34 19.02 12.99
CA ALA A 161 -2.98 19.45 12.71
C ALA A 161 -2.79 19.88 11.25
N ALA A 162 -3.34 19.14 10.29
CA ALA A 162 -3.28 19.50 8.87
C ALA A 162 -4.05 20.81 8.57
N VAL A 163 -5.22 21.00 9.19
CA VAL A 163 -6.02 22.22 9.01
C VAL A 163 -5.33 23.43 9.63
N SER A 164 -4.76 23.30 10.83
CA SER A 164 -4.04 24.40 11.49
C SER A 164 -2.81 24.82 10.70
N LEU A 165 -2.04 23.86 10.20
CA LEU A 165 -0.89 24.08 9.32
C LEU A 165 -1.34 24.75 8.01
N SER A 166 -2.38 24.22 7.37
CA SER A 166 -2.90 24.78 6.12
C SER A 166 -3.33 26.24 6.29
N ARG A 167 -4.01 26.60 7.39
CA ARG A 167 -4.39 28.00 7.66
C ARG A 167 -3.17 28.90 7.77
N LEU A 168 -2.15 28.47 8.52
CA LEU A 168 -0.92 29.23 8.70
C LEU A 168 -0.16 29.44 7.36
N LEU A 169 -0.03 28.37 6.57
CA LEU A 169 0.64 28.45 5.27
C LEU A 169 -0.17 29.25 4.26
N MET A 170 -1.50 29.08 4.19
CA MET A 170 -2.33 29.81 3.23
C MET A 170 -2.27 31.32 3.47
N SER A 171 -2.24 31.79 4.72
CA SER A 171 -2.05 33.22 4.98
C SER A 171 -0.71 33.71 4.46
N GLN A 172 0.38 32.96 4.72
CA GLN A 172 1.72 33.34 4.25
C GLN A 172 1.83 33.31 2.72
N VAL A 173 1.33 32.25 2.09
CA VAL A 173 1.36 32.09 0.62
C VAL A 173 0.55 33.19 -0.06
N VAL A 174 -0.61 33.59 0.49
CA VAL A 174 -1.40 34.70 -0.07
C VAL A 174 -0.63 36.01 0.02
N GLU A 175 0.00 36.31 1.15
CA GLU A 175 0.83 37.51 1.32
C GLU A 175 2.05 37.51 0.36
N ASP A 176 2.79 36.41 0.30
CA ASP A 176 3.98 36.28 -0.54
C ASP A 176 3.63 36.33 -2.04
N THR A 177 2.59 35.62 -2.46
CA THR A 177 2.17 35.60 -3.88
C THR A 177 1.57 36.93 -4.32
N THR A 178 0.79 37.61 -3.46
CA THR A 178 0.29 38.95 -3.77
C THR A 178 1.44 39.96 -3.87
N ALA A 179 2.44 39.89 -2.98
CA ALA A 179 3.63 40.71 -3.07
C ALA A 179 4.42 40.43 -4.36
N ALA A 180 4.66 39.16 -4.69
CA ALA A 180 5.37 38.76 -5.91
C ALA A 180 4.64 39.18 -7.20
N LEU A 181 3.32 38.97 -7.27
CA LEU A 181 2.50 39.36 -8.42
C LEU A 181 2.38 40.88 -8.57
N THR A 182 2.37 41.62 -7.46
CA THR A 182 2.43 43.09 -7.48
C THR A 182 3.79 43.58 -7.97
N ALA A 183 4.88 42.97 -7.51
CA ALA A 183 6.24 43.30 -7.97
C ALA A 183 6.45 42.98 -9.47
N GLN A 184 5.85 41.90 -9.98
CA GLN A 184 5.85 41.56 -11.40
C GLN A 184 4.91 42.45 -12.24
N GLY A 185 4.14 43.34 -11.61
CA GLY A 185 3.24 44.28 -12.29
C GLY A 185 1.94 43.63 -12.83
N VAL A 186 1.60 42.43 -12.37
CA VAL A 186 0.33 41.75 -12.73
C VAL A 186 -0.84 42.44 -12.03
N PHE A 187 -0.69 42.77 -10.75
CA PHE A 187 -1.61 43.65 -10.04
C PHE A 187 -1.18 45.10 -10.23
N PHE A 188 -2.02 45.89 -10.89
CA PHE A 188 -1.80 47.31 -11.16
C PHE A 188 -2.99 48.12 -10.70
N ASP A 189 -2.75 49.40 -10.38
CA ASP A 189 -3.82 50.34 -10.09
C ASP A 189 -4.59 50.66 -11.39
N PRO A 190 -5.89 50.33 -11.48
CA PRO A 190 -6.69 50.58 -12.67
C PRO A 190 -6.75 52.07 -13.02
N LEU A 191 -6.71 52.97 -12.03
CA LEU A 191 -6.72 54.41 -12.27
C LEU A 191 -5.42 54.84 -12.94
N ARG A 192 -4.28 54.41 -12.40
CA ARG A 192 -2.97 54.74 -12.99
C ARG A 192 -2.84 54.22 -14.42
N ARG A 193 -3.32 53.00 -14.70
CA ARG A 193 -3.29 52.43 -16.06
C ARG A 193 -4.23 53.13 -17.04
N GLN A 194 -5.40 53.59 -16.58
CA GLN A 194 -6.29 54.41 -17.40
C GLN A 194 -5.68 55.78 -17.72
N VAL A 195 -4.97 56.38 -16.75
CA VAL A 195 -4.26 57.64 -16.98
C VAL A 195 -3.14 57.44 -18.00
N GLU A 196 -2.26 56.45 -17.79
CA GLU A 196 -1.13 56.16 -18.69
C GLU A 196 -1.59 55.74 -20.10
N GLY A 197 -2.64 54.91 -20.20
CA GLY A 197 -3.11 54.40 -21.49
C GLY A 197 -3.99 55.39 -22.27
N ASN A 198 -5.01 55.95 -21.63
CA ASN A 198 -6.04 56.73 -22.34
C ASN A 198 -5.81 58.23 -22.22
N PHE A 199 -5.58 58.72 -21.00
CA PHE A 199 -5.46 60.16 -20.76
C PHE A 199 -4.16 60.74 -21.34
N MET A 200 -3.02 60.07 -21.16
CA MET A 200 -1.76 60.53 -21.75
C MET A 200 -1.82 60.49 -23.28
N ALA A 201 -2.38 59.43 -23.88
CA ALA A 201 -2.58 59.36 -25.32
C ALA A 201 -3.46 60.52 -25.84
N TRP A 202 -4.58 60.79 -25.15
CA TRP A 202 -5.43 61.92 -25.46
C TRP A 202 -4.69 63.26 -25.30
N MET A 203 -3.96 63.48 -24.20
CA MET A 203 -3.21 64.71 -23.94
C MET A 203 -2.15 64.96 -25.02
N TYR A 204 -1.37 63.95 -25.39
CA TYR A 204 -0.39 64.05 -26.47
C TYR A 204 -1.06 64.35 -27.81
N SER A 205 -2.19 63.71 -28.12
CA SER A 205 -2.95 64.00 -29.35
C SER A 205 -3.48 65.44 -29.38
N ALA A 206 -4.00 65.93 -28.25
CA ALA A 206 -4.50 67.29 -28.12
C ALA A 206 -3.35 68.31 -28.25
N ALA A 207 -2.21 68.06 -27.60
CA ALA A 207 -1.02 68.88 -27.76
C ALA A 207 -0.54 68.92 -29.22
N ASP A 208 -0.52 67.77 -29.90
CA ASP A 208 -0.14 67.67 -31.32
C ASP A 208 -1.10 68.45 -32.22
N THR A 209 -2.41 68.44 -31.97
CA THR A 209 -3.36 69.28 -32.73
C THR A 209 -3.07 70.78 -32.56
N ILE A 210 -2.74 71.23 -31.35
CA ILE A 210 -2.40 72.64 -31.08
C ILE A 210 -1.08 73.02 -31.77
N VAL A 211 -0.08 72.14 -31.74
CA VAL A 211 1.19 72.37 -32.43
C VAL A 211 0.97 72.41 -33.94
N LYS A 212 0.17 71.50 -34.50
CA LYS A 212 -0.17 71.47 -35.93
C LYS A 212 -0.95 72.72 -36.37
N THR A 213 -1.91 73.19 -35.58
CA THR A 213 -2.65 74.42 -35.90
C THR A 213 -1.75 75.66 -35.85
N LYS A 214 -0.87 75.76 -34.85
CA LYS A 214 0.16 76.81 -34.80
C LYS A 214 1.12 76.74 -35.98
N GLN A 215 1.58 75.53 -36.34
CA GLN A 215 2.49 75.34 -37.46
C GLN A 215 1.84 75.71 -38.79
N SER A 216 0.60 75.32 -39.02
CA SER A 216 -0.14 75.70 -40.24
C SER A 216 -0.45 77.19 -40.27
N ALA A 217 -0.83 77.81 -39.14
CA ALA A 217 -0.96 79.28 -39.05
C ALA A 217 0.37 79.99 -39.37
N ARG A 218 1.50 79.48 -38.87
CA ARG A 218 2.82 80.03 -39.17
C ARG A 218 3.17 79.94 -40.66
N VAL A 219 2.91 78.79 -41.30
CA VAL A 219 3.13 78.62 -42.75
C VAL A 219 2.27 79.60 -43.55
N LEU A 220 0.99 79.77 -43.19
CA LEU A 220 0.11 80.73 -43.86
C LEU A 220 0.58 82.18 -43.72
N VAL A 221 1.06 82.57 -42.54
CA VAL A 221 1.64 83.90 -42.31
C VAL A 221 2.92 84.08 -43.12
N GLU A 222 3.80 83.08 -43.18
CA GLU A 222 5.00 83.11 -44.00
C GLU A 222 4.67 83.25 -45.51
N ASP A 223 3.64 82.54 -45.99
CA ASP A 223 3.15 82.66 -47.38
C ASP A 223 2.53 84.03 -47.67
N MET A 224 1.75 84.59 -46.73
CA MET A 224 1.20 85.95 -46.85
C MET A 224 2.30 87.00 -46.93
N VAL A 225 3.33 86.90 -46.07
CA VAL A 225 4.49 87.80 -46.08
C VAL A 225 5.27 87.64 -47.39
N ARG A 226 5.48 86.40 -47.86
CA ARG A 226 6.16 86.13 -49.14
C ARG A 226 5.40 86.74 -50.33
N SER A 227 4.08 86.55 -50.39
CA SER A 227 3.21 87.13 -51.42
C SER A 227 3.22 88.66 -51.37
N SER A 228 3.17 89.25 -50.18
CA SER A 228 3.22 90.71 -49.99
C SER A 228 4.56 91.30 -50.45
N LEU A 229 5.68 90.65 -50.12
CA LEU A 229 7.01 91.05 -50.60
C LEU A 229 7.15 90.89 -52.11
N GLN A 230 6.58 89.83 -52.69
CA GLN A 230 6.57 89.63 -54.15
C GLN A 230 5.74 90.71 -54.85
N HIS A 231 4.57 91.07 -54.32
CA HIS A 231 3.75 92.17 -54.82
C HIS A 231 4.49 93.52 -54.70
N GLN A 232 5.16 93.80 -53.59
CA GLN A 232 5.99 95.00 -53.46
C GLN A 232 7.13 95.05 -54.48
N ARG A 233 7.82 93.91 -54.72
CA ARG A 233 8.86 93.83 -55.76
C ARG A 233 8.31 94.06 -57.16
N LEU A 234 7.13 93.51 -57.49
CA LEU A 234 6.48 93.75 -58.77
C LEU A 234 6.07 95.22 -58.94
N LEU A 235 5.48 95.85 -57.92
CA LEU A 235 5.12 97.26 -57.96
C LEU A 235 6.35 98.16 -58.12
N HIS A 236 7.43 97.89 -57.39
CA HIS A 236 8.70 98.60 -57.57
C HIS A 236 9.30 98.37 -58.97
N TYR A 237 9.17 97.16 -59.53
CA TYR A 237 9.60 96.88 -60.90
C TYR A 237 8.78 97.66 -61.93
N VAL A 238 7.45 97.70 -61.78
CA VAL A 238 6.56 98.51 -62.64
C VAL A 238 6.87 100.01 -62.54
N ASP A 239 7.14 100.53 -61.34
CA ASP A 239 7.56 101.92 -61.15
C ASP A 239 8.94 102.18 -61.79
N SER A 240 9.88 101.24 -61.71
CA SER A 240 11.17 101.36 -62.39
C SER A 240 11.08 101.29 -63.93
N LEU A 241 10.02 100.69 -64.49
CA LEU A 241 9.76 100.74 -65.93
C LEU A 241 9.24 102.11 -66.38
N HIS A 242 8.61 102.88 -65.49
CA HIS A 242 8.16 104.24 -65.79
C HIS A 242 9.32 105.19 -66.11
N THR A 243 10.48 105.00 -65.47
CA THR A 243 11.67 105.85 -65.68
C THR A 243 12.43 105.52 -66.98
N GLN A 244 12.08 104.44 -67.68
CA GLN A 244 12.70 104.01 -68.94
C GLN A 244 11.89 104.37 -70.20
N VAL A 245 10.77 105.08 -70.07
CA VAL A 245 9.90 105.48 -71.19
C VAL A 245 10.58 106.58 -72.02
N HIS A 246 10.92 106.28 -73.27
CA HIS A 246 11.20 107.27 -74.33
C HIS A 246 10.18 107.04 -75.46
N ASP A 247 9.50 108.09 -75.90
CA ASP A 247 8.52 108.08 -77.00
C ASP A 247 7.37 107.04 -76.91
N ASN A 248 6.64 107.00 -75.79
CA ASN A 248 5.46 106.13 -75.58
C ASN A 248 5.70 104.62 -75.82
N MET A 249 6.95 104.18 -75.75
CA MET A 249 7.36 102.79 -75.92
C MET A 249 8.13 102.33 -74.68
N VAL A 250 7.81 101.16 -74.16
CA VAL A 250 8.51 100.52 -73.02
C VAL A 250 9.26 99.29 -73.51
N THR A 251 10.52 99.18 -73.12
CA THR A 251 11.36 98.00 -73.29
C THR A 251 11.47 97.28 -71.95
N ILE A 252 11.05 96.02 -71.87
CA ILE A 252 11.12 95.23 -70.63
C ILE A 252 12.41 94.42 -70.67
N PRO A 253 13.41 94.70 -69.80
CA PRO A 253 14.62 93.90 -69.72
C PRO A 253 14.32 92.53 -69.09
N VAL A 254 14.69 91.44 -69.77
CA VAL A 254 14.43 90.06 -69.32
C VAL A 254 15.73 89.47 -68.79
N ALA A 255 15.86 89.38 -67.47
CA ALA A 255 17.11 88.91 -66.85
C ALA A 255 17.23 87.38 -66.73
N ASN A 256 16.19 86.60 -67.07
CA ASN A 256 16.11 85.17 -66.68
C ASN A 256 15.70 84.20 -67.79
N VAL A 257 15.83 84.58 -69.07
CA VAL A 257 15.67 83.70 -70.23
C VAL A 257 16.93 83.79 -71.09
N PRO A 258 17.72 82.71 -71.22
CA PRO A 258 18.95 82.76 -72.00
C PRO A 258 18.63 82.95 -73.49
N GLY A 259 19.18 84.02 -74.08
CA GLY A 259 19.06 84.33 -75.52
C GLY A 259 18.06 85.43 -75.90
N LEU A 260 17.34 86.03 -74.94
CA LEU A 260 16.50 87.20 -75.17
C LEU A 260 16.81 88.28 -74.11
N ASP A 261 17.49 89.36 -74.51
CA ASP A 261 17.89 90.43 -73.58
C ASP A 261 16.72 91.35 -73.20
N ALA A 262 15.73 91.52 -74.08
CA ALA A 262 14.55 92.34 -73.85
C ALA A 262 13.34 91.87 -74.67
N ILE A 263 12.13 92.12 -74.14
CA ILE A 263 10.87 91.96 -74.87
C ILE A 263 10.30 93.35 -75.15
N GLY A 264 10.02 93.64 -76.42
CA GLY A 264 9.52 94.95 -76.87
C GLY A 264 10.59 95.85 -77.49
N PRO A 265 10.19 96.87 -78.26
CA PRO A 265 9.36 97.95 -77.72
C PRO A 265 7.86 97.67 -77.80
N VAL A 266 7.18 97.75 -76.66
CA VAL A 266 5.72 97.65 -76.53
C VAL A 266 5.17 99.06 -76.32
N PRO A 267 4.12 99.48 -77.06
CA PRO A 267 3.48 100.76 -76.81
C PRO A 267 2.93 100.80 -75.39
N TYR A 268 3.17 101.90 -74.68
CA TYR A 268 2.73 102.12 -73.31
C TYR A 268 1.81 103.34 -73.28
N SER A 269 0.57 103.16 -72.81
CA SER A 269 -0.39 104.25 -72.60
C SER A 269 -0.82 104.29 -71.15
N ARG A 270 -0.90 105.49 -70.60
CA ARG A 270 -1.33 105.76 -69.22
C ARG A 270 -2.83 105.52 -69.00
N ASN A 271 -3.61 105.38 -70.08
CA ASN A 271 -5.06 105.29 -70.05
C ASN A 271 -5.55 103.93 -70.61
N VAL A 272 -6.14 103.10 -69.76
CA VAL A 272 -6.54 101.71 -70.08
C VAL A 272 -7.50 101.64 -71.28
N ARG A 273 -8.33 102.66 -71.50
CA ARG A 273 -9.35 102.69 -72.58
C ARG A 273 -8.79 102.90 -74.00
N GLU A 274 -7.55 103.34 -74.16
CA GLU A 274 -6.94 103.50 -75.50
C GLU A 274 -6.14 102.27 -75.94
N PHE A 275 -5.73 101.42 -75.00
CA PHE A 275 -4.95 100.23 -75.25
C PHE A 275 -5.72 99.16 -76.05
N ASP A 276 -7.03 99.03 -75.79
CA ASP A 276 -7.90 98.05 -76.45
C ASP A 276 -8.01 98.25 -77.97
N ARG A 277 -7.93 99.50 -78.46
CA ARG A 277 -8.04 99.77 -79.91
C ARG A 277 -6.85 99.27 -80.75
N HIS A 278 -5.70 99.06 -80.13
CA HIS A 278 -4.49 98.55 -80.82
C HIS A 278 -4.33 97.03 -80.74
N ILE A 279 -4.99 96.37 -79.78
CA ILE A 279 -4.96 94.91 -79.63
C ILE A 279 -5.90 94.22 -80.64
N ASP A 280 -7.04 94.83 -80.97
CA ASP A 280 -8.00 94.26 -81.94
C ASP A 280 -7.45 94.16 -83.38
N VAL A 281 -6.48 95.00 -83.76
CA VAL A 281 -5.83 94.93 -85.08
C VAL A 281 -4.84 93.76 -85.18
N ARG A 282 -4.31 93.25 -84.06
CA ARG A 282 -3.32 92.16 -84.02
C ARG A 282 -3.93 90.77 -83.81
N ILE A 283 -5.12 90.68 -83.20
CA ILE A 283 -5.86 89.42 -83.05
C ILE A 283 -6.45 88.95 -84.41
N GLY A 284 -6.67 89.86 -85.37
CA GLY A 284 -7.08 89.53 -86.73
C GLY A 284 -6.07 88.72 -87.57
N TYR A 285 -4.79 88.71 -87.20
CA TYR A 285 -3.74 87.97 -87.92
C TYR A 285 -3.32 86.65 -87.24
N MET A 286 -3.72 86.41 -85.99
CA MET A 286 -3.33 85.22 -85.23
C MET A 286 -4.43 84.15 -85.11
N TYR A 287 -5.58 84.39 -85.74
CA TYR A 287 -6.67 83.43 -85.92
C TYR A 287 -6.56 82.58 -87.21
N VAL A 288 -5.51 82.77 -88.04
CA VAL A 288 -5.33 82.07 -89.34
C VAL A 288 -4.28 80.93 -89.30
N LEU A 289 -3.51 80.77 -88.22
CA LEU A 289 -2.66 79.59 -88.02
C LEU A 289 -3.16 78.85 -86.77
N GLY A 290 -4.08 77.92 -87.02
CA GLY A 290 -4.85 77.23 -85.98
C GLY A 290 -4.09 76.20 -85.16
N TRP A 291 -4.86 75.66 -84.21
CA TRP A 291 -4.67 74.50 -83.32
C TRP A 291 -4.13 74.86 -81.93
N SER A 292 -4.95 75.00 -80.88
CA SER A 292 -5.97 74.11 -80.27
C SER A 292 -5.37 73.19 -79.19
N GLU A 293 -5.72 73.51 -77.95
CA GLU A 293 -6.00 72.62 -76.80
C GLU A 293 -4.93 71.61 -76.35
N HIS A 294 -4.52 71.72 -75.08
CA HIS A 294 -4.87 70.74 -74.04
C HIS A 294 -4.57 71.31 -72.64
N CYS A 295 -5.63 71.77 -71.97
CA CYS A 295 -5.71 71.80 -70.52
C CYS A 295 -6.34 70.47 -70.06
N GLY A 296 -5.79 69.83 -69.02
CA GLY A 296 -6.52 68.76 -68.34
C GLY A 296 -5.66 67.80 -67.53
N HIS A 297 -5.59 68.07 -66.22
CA HIS A 297 -5.59 67.13 -65.09
C HIS A 297 -4.57 65.98 -65.01
N GLY A 298 -3.78 66.03 -63.92
CA GLY A 298 -3.02 64.95 -63.29
C GLY A 298 -2.29 65.50 -62.07
#